data_AF-B4YPD0-F1
#
_entry.id   AF-B4YPD0-F1
#
_cell.length_a   1.000
_cell.length_b   1.000
_cell.length_c   1.000
_cell.angle_alpha   90.00
_cell.angle_beta   90.00
_cell.angle_gamma   90.00
#
_symmetry.space_group_name_H-M   'P 1'
#
loop_
_entity.id
_entity.type
_entity.pdbx_description
1 polymer ?
#
loop_
_entity_poly.entity_id
_entity_poly.type
_entity_poly.pdbx_seq_one_letter_code
_entity_poly.pdbx_strand_id
1 'polypeptide(L)'
;MKKYIFLTITLLLTFSLQAKNSESSLKYCLNIEKASEAIMKLRQAGYPLQKTMETHRRFFKGNDSFSSDVMEKLIFKAYQTPKYEYKKEEIINEFKNKNYLQCLIQTRE
;
A
#
# COMPACT_ATOMS: atom_id res chain seq x y z
N MET A 1 6.15 6.65 -52.49
CA MET A 1 5.79 5.55 -51.55
C MET A 1 6.76 5.37 -50.38
N LYS A 2 8.03 5.81 -50.44
CA LYS A 2 8.98 5.69 -49.31
C LYS A 2 8.78 6.71 -48.16
N LYS A 3 8.11 7.84 -48.42
CA LYS A 3 7.89 8.90 -47.41
C LYS A 3 6.81 8.56 -46.36
N TYR A 4 5.88 7.66 -46.68
CA TYR A 4 4.83 7.23 -45.76
C TYR A 4 5.25 6.09 -44.83
N ILE A 5 6.32 5.35 -45.19
CA ILE A 5 6.89 4.27 -44.36
C ILE A 5 7.59 4.83 -43.12
N PHE A 6 8.18 6.04 -43.22
CA PHE A 6 8.80 6.69 -42.07
C PHE A 6 7.79 7.26 -41.06
N LEU A 7 6.56 7.55 -41.49
CA LEU A 7 5.52 8.13 -40.64
C LEU A 7 4.83 7.07 -39.74
N THR A 8 4.79 5.81 -40.17
CA THR A 8 4.14 4.73 -39.41
C THR A 8 5.02 4.18 -38.29
N ILE A 9 6.35 4.26 -38.42
CA ILE A 9 7.31 3.76 -37.42
C ILE A 9 7.35 4.65 -36.17
N THR A 10 7.07 5.95 -36.29
CA THR A 10 7.09 6.88 -35.15
C THR A 10 5.87 6.73 -34.24
N LEU A 11 4.75 6.21 -34.73
CA LEU A 11 3.50 6.07 -33.97
C LEU A 11 3.49 4.83 -33.04
N LEU A 12 4.36 3.84 -33.27
CA LEU A 12 4.40 2.59 -32.49
C LEU A 12 5.26 2.68 -31.22
N LEU A 13 6.03 3.75 -31.03
CA LEU A 13 6.98 3.87 -29.91
C LEU A 13 6.37 4.46 -28.63
N THR A 14 5.11 4.91 -28.63
CA THR A 14 4.48 5.55 -27.46
C THR A 14 3.80 4.58 -26.49
N PHE A 15 3.70 3.28 -26.80
CA PHE A 15 2.97 2.31 -25.97
C PHE A 15 3.81 1.58 -24.92
N SER A 16 5.13 1.77 -24.89
CA SER A 16 6.02 0.96 -24.03
C SER A 16 6.12 1.44 -22.56
N LEU A 17 5.50 2.57 -22.21
CA LEU A 17 5.68 3.22 -20.90
C LEU A 17 4.74 2.71 -19.78
N GLN A 18 3.71 1.92 -20.10
CA GLN A 18 2.71 1.48 -19.10
C GLN A 18 3.16 0.28 -18.24
N ALA A 19 4.13 -0.52 -18.71
CA ALA A 19 4.52 -1.76 -18.01
C ALA A 19 5.41 -1.52 -16.77
N LYS A 20 6.26 -0.49 -16.76
CA LYS A 20 7.17 -0.21 -15.62
C LYS A 20 6.42 0.30 -14.38
N ASN A 21 5.33 1.03 -14.59
CA ASN A 21 4.54 1.60 -13.50
C ASN A 21 3.74 0.50 -12.77
N SER A 22 3.28 -0.54 -13.46
CA SER A 22 2.46 -1.59 -12.85
C SER A 22 3.24 -2.46 -11.86
N GLU A 23 4.52 -2.77 -12.13
CA GLU A 23 5.37 -3.55 -11.22
C GLU A 23 5.70 -2.75 -9.94
N SER A 24 5.99 -1.45 -10.09
CA SER A 24 6.24 -0.55 -8.96
C SER A 24 4.99 -0.39 -8.08
N SER A 25 3.81 -0.19 -8.69
CA SER A 25 2.52 -0.12 -7.99
C SER A 25 2.19 -1.42 -7.27
N LEU A 26 2.41 -2.58 -7.90
CA LEU A 26 2.18 -3.87 -7.26
C LEU A 26 3.07 -4.06 -6.03
N LYS A 27 4.37 -3.76 -6.15
CA LYS A 27 5.32 -3.83 -5.03
C LYS A 27 4.91 -2.88 -3.88
N TYR A 28 4.47 -1.67 -4.21
CA TYR A 28 3.96 -0.72 -3.23
C TYR A 28 2.74 -1.28 -2.50
N CYS A 29 1.75 -1.83 -3.22
CA CYS A 29 0.57 -2.41 -2.58
C CYS A 29 0.89 -3.64 -1.72
N LEU A 30 1.84 -4.48 -2.13
CA LEU A 30 2.32 -5.59 -1.29
C LEU A 30 2.96 -5.08 0.02
N ASN A 31 3.64 -3.94 0.00
CA ASN A 31 4.14 -3.32 1.23
C ASN A 31 3.00 -2.80 2.12
N ILE A 32 1.94 -2.24 1.53
CA ILE A 32 0.73 -1.84 2.26
C ILE A 32 0.03 -3.04 2.91
N GLU A 33 -0.05 -4.18 2.23
CA GLU A 33 -0.58 -5.42 2.80
C GLU A 33 0.22 -5.84 4.05
N LYS A 34 1.55 -5.93 3.92
CA LYS A 34 2.46 -6.34 5.02
C LYS A 34 2.38 -5.38 6.19
N ALA A 35 2.36 -4.07 5.93
CA ALA A 35 2.18 -3.05 6.96
C ALA A 35 0.85 -3.23 7.69
N SER A 36 -0.24 -3.38 6.93
CA SER A 36 -1.59 -3.58 7.47
C SER A 36 -1.67 -4.83 8.35
N GLU A 37 -1.04 -5.92 7.93
CA GLU A 37 -0.94 -7.15 8.71
C GLU A 37 -0.20 -6.93 10.04
N ALA A 38 0.98 -6.31 10.00
CA ALA A 38 1.78 -6.05 11.19
C ALA A 38 1.07 -5.12 12.18
N ILE A 39 0.44 -4.05 11.69
CA ILE A 39 -0.32 -3.10 12.50
C ILE A 39 -1.52 -3.80 13.16
N MET A 40 -2.28 -4.60 12.40
CA MET A 40 -3.44 -5.31 12.97
C MET A 40 -3.00 -6.37 13.98
N LYS A 41 -1.87 -7.05 13.77
CA LYS A 41 -1.28 -7.95 14.78
C LYS A 41 -0.95 -7.21 16.08
N LEU A 42 -0.31 -6.04 16.01
CA LEU A 42 -0.05 -5.21 17.20
C LEU A 42 -1.36 -4.82 17.90
N ARG A 43 -2.36 -4.40 17.12
CA ARG A 43 -3.68 -4.05 17.65
C ARG A 43 -4.34 -5.23 18.36
N GLN A 44 -4.37 -6.42 17.73
CA GLN A 44 -4.98 -7.63 18.29
C GLN A 44 -4.20 -8.19 19.48
N ALA A 45 -2.89 -7.92 19.56
CA ALA A 45 -2.05 -8.19 20.72
C ALA A 45 -2.29 -7.21 21.89
N GLY A 46 -3.07 -6.15 21.69
CA GLY A 46 -3.38 -5.18 22.73
C GLY A 46 -2.30 -4.11 22.93
N TYR A 47 -1.42 -3.90 21.96
CA TYR A 47 -0.50 -2.75 22.02
C TYR A 47 -1.29 -1.43 22.08
N PRO A 48 -0.81 -0.41 22.82
CA PRO A 48 -1.45 0.91 22.84
C PRO A 48 -1.21 1.69 21.55
N LEU A 49 -2.24 2.43 21.09
CA LEU A 49 -2.18 3.28 19.89
C LEU A 49 -1.00 4.23 19.92
N GLN A 50 -0.86 4.97 21.03
CA GLN A 50 0.21 5.95 21.22
C GLN A 50 1.59 5.31 21.01
N LYS A 51 1.83 4.14 21.62
CA LYS A 51 3.12 3.44 21.52
C LYS A 51 3.38 2.94 20.10
N THR A 52 2.35 2.45 19.40
CA THR A 52 2.48 2.10 17.98
C THR A 52 2.84 3.32 17.14
N MET A 53 2.24 4.48 17.42
CA MET A 53 2.53 5.72 16.70
C MET A 53 3.92 6.29 16.96
N GLU A 54 4.35 6.30 18.21
CA GLU A 54 5.72 6.69 18.57
C GLU A 54 6.76 5.77 17.95
N THR A 55 6.44 4.47 17.84
CA THR A 55 7.32 3.50 17.20
C THR A 55 7.43 3.79 15.71
N HIS A 56 6.30 3.97 15.01
CA HIS A 56 6.28 4.41 13.60
C HIS A 56 7.12 5.68 13.39
N ARG A 57 6.81 6.75 14.14
CA ARG A 57 7.51 8.03 14.01
C ARG A 57 9.00 7.94 14.27
N ARG A 58 9.45 7.08 15.19
CA ARG A 58 10.88 6.86 15.45
C ARG A 58 11.59 6.19 14.28
N PHE A 59 10.97 5.21 13.64
CA PHE A 59 11.58 4.50 12.51
C PHE A 59 11.59 5.32 11.22
N PHE A 60 10.64 6.24 11.04
CA PHE A 60 10.50 7.03 9.81
C PHE A 60 10.90 8.51 9.94
N LYS A 61 11.54 8.90 11.05
CA LYS A 61 12.12 10.24 11.22
C LYS A 61 13.10 10.54 10.07
N GLY A 62 12.67 11.41 9.13
CA GLY A 62 13.49 11.89 8.01
C GLY A 62 13.22 11.24 6.65
N ASN A 63 12.29 10.28 6.52
CA ASN A 63 11.87 9.72 5.23
C ASN A 63 10.59 10.36 4.70
N ASP A 64 10.37 10.26 3.38
CA ASP A 64 9.25 10.82 2.60
C ASP A 64 7.92 10.91 3.38
N SER A 65 7.40 12.14 3.50
CA SER A 65 6.17 12.45 4.24
C SER A 65 4.97 11.63 3.78
N PHE A 66 4.88 11.36 2.48
CA PHE A 66 3.77 10.62 1.88
C PHE A 66 3.63 9.18 2.41
N SER A 67 4.75 8.46 2.54
CA SER A 67 4.73 7.10 3.09
C SER A 67 4.40 7.09 4.59
N SER A 68 4.82 8.12 5.31
CA SER A 68 4.49 8.28 6.73
C SER A 68 2.99 8.50 6.94
N ASP A 69 2.35 9.37 6.14
CA ASP A 69 0.94 9.68 6.26
C ASP A 69 0.04 8.47 5.99
N VAL A 70 0.39 7.66 4.99
CA VAL A 70 -0.33 6.42 4.68
C VAL A 70 -0.26 5.45 5.86
N MET A 71 0.92 5.29 6.46
CA MET A 71 1.12 4.43 7.61
C MET A 71 0.36 4.91 8.85
N GLU A 72 0.35 6.21 9.13
CA GLU A 72 -0.44 6.76 10.23
C GLU A 72 -1.94 6.49 10.04
N LYS A 73 -2.46 6.68 8.82
CA LYS A 73 -3.86 6.35 8.49
C LYS A 73 -4.18 4.88 8.70
N LEU A 74 -3.29 3.96 8.29
CA LEU A 74 -3.46 2.53 8.53
C LEU A 74 -3.50 2.20 10.03
N ILE A 75 -2.65 2.86 10.82
CA ILE A 75 -2.62 2.68 12.27
C ILE A 75 -3.93 3.17 12.89
N PHE A 76 -4.40 4.38 12.57
CA PHE A 76 -5.70 4.85 13.06
C PHE A 76 -6.85 3.90 12.68
N LYS A 77 -6.92 3.47 11.42
CA LYS A 77 -7.94 2.55 10.93
C LYS A 77 -7.92 1.21 11.67
N ALA A 78 -6.75 0.66 11.96
CA ALA A 78 -6.63 -0.58 12.71
C ALA A 78 -7.14 -0.43 14.15
N TYR A 79 -6.85 0.70 14.80
CA TYR A 79 -7.26 0.95 16.17
C TYR A 79 -8.75 1.30 16.35
N GLN A 80 -9.43 1.64 15.26
CA GLN A 80 -10.91 1.70 15.21
C GLN A 80 -11.54 0.30 15.20
N THR A 81 -10.78 -0.74 14.80
CA THR A 81 -11.24 -2.12 14.87
C THR A 81 -11.14 -2.64 16.32
N PRO A 82 -12.20 -3.30 16.85
CA PRO A 82 -12.15 -3.95 18.15
C PRO A 82 -11.05 -5.01 18.23
N LYS A 83 -10.60 -5.30 19.46
CA LYS A 83 -9.77 -6.45 19.74
C LYS A 83 -10.67 -7.68 19.86
N TYR A 84 -10.34 -8.75 19.15
CA TYR A 84 -11.06 -10.01 19.17
C TYR A 84 -10.17 -11.10 19.78
N GLU A 85 -10.76 -12.01 20.54
CA GLU A 85 -10.02 -13.13 21.12
C GLU A 85 -10.07 -14.38 20.23
N TYR A 86 -11.22 -14.66 19.62
CA TYR A 86 -11.49 -15.90 18.88
C TYR A 86 -11.44 -15.75 17.35
N LYS A 87 -11.28 -14.53 16.82
CA LYS A 87 -11.27 -14.21 15.37
C LYS A 87 -10.03 -13.42 14.92
N LYS A 88 -8.92 -13.52 15.66
CA LYS A 88 -7.73 -12.69 15.40
C LYS A 88 -7.25 -12.81 13.95
N GLU A 89 -7.03 -14.04 13.49
CA GLU A 89 -6.50 -14.29 12.14
C GLU A 89 -7.48 -13.87 11.04
N GLU A 90 -8.78 -14.10 11.21
CA GLU A 90 -9.83 -13.64 10.28
C GLU A 90 -9.76 -12.11 10.13
N ILE A 91 -9.76 -11.38 11.24
CA ILE A 91 -9.72 -9.90 11.25
C ILE A 91 -8.40 -9.36 10.70
N ILE A 92 -7.27 -10.02 10.99
CA ILE A 92 -5.96 -9.65 10.41
C ILE A 92 -5.99 -9.82 8.89
N ASN A 93 -6.49 -10.95 8.40
CA ASN A 93 -6.58 -11.25 6.97
C ASN A 93 -7.54 -10.29 6.25
N GLU A 94 -8.72 -10.06 6.80
CA GLU A 94 -9.67 -9.08 6.24
C GLU A 94 -9.06 -7.68 6.17
N PHE A 95 -8.40 -7.24 7.24
CA PHE A 95 -7.79 -5.92 7.28
C PHE A 95 -6.68 -5.77 6.25
N LYS A 96 -5.76 -6.73 6.14
CA LYS A 96 -4.65 -6.63 5.17
C LYS A 96 -5.14 -6.74 3.72
N ASN A 97 -6.08 -7.63 3.44
CA ASN A 97 -6.63 -7.83 2.10
C ASN A 97 -7.44 -6.61 1.65
N LYS A 98 -8.22 -6.00 2.55
CA LYS A 98 -8.97 -4.78 2.24
C LYS A 98 -8.06 -3.62 1.86
N ASN A 99 -6.98 -3.39 2.60
CA ASN A 99 -6.05 -2.30 2.30
C ASN A 99 -5.20 -2.58 1.05
N TYR A 100 -4.82 -3.85 0.80
CA TYR A 100 -4.16 -4.25 -0.45
C TYR A 100 -5.05 -3.97 -1.67
N LEU A 101 -6.31 -4.41 -1.63
CA LEU A 101 -7.27 -4.19 -2.72
C LEU A 101 -7.51 -2.70 -2.95
N GLN A 102 -7.68 -1.91 -1.89
CA GLN A 102 -7.83 -0.45 -2.00
C GLN A 102 -6.62 0.20 -2.68
N CYS A 103 -5.40 -0.23 -2.34
CA CYS A 103 -4.19 0.27 -3.00
C CYS A 103 -4.16 -0.10 -4.49
N LEU A 104 -4.51 -1.35 -4.84
CA LEU A 104 -4.54 -1.79 -6.24
C LEU A 104 -5.54 -0.98 -7.08
N ILE A 105 -6.67 -0.61 -6.50
CA ILE A 105 -7.67 0.25 -7.16
C ILE A 105 -7.07 1.65 -7.39
N GLN A 106 -6.56 2.28 -6.33
CA GLN A 106 -6.03 3.64 -6.39
C GLN A 106 -4.79 3.82 -7.27
N THR A 107 -4.01 2.76 -7.49
CA THR A 107 -2.78 2.81 -8.29
C THR A 107 -2.98 2.40 -9.76
N ARG A 108 -4.19 1.97 -10.13
CA ARG A 108 -4.58 1.64 -11.52
C ARG A 108 -5.44 2.71 -12.18
N GLU A 109 -6.08 3.57 -11.38
CA GLU A 109 -6.77 4.79 -11.83
C GLU A 109 -5.77 5.92 -12.10
#